data_AF-A0A266Q577-F1
#
_entry.id   AF-A0A266Q577-F1
#
_cell.length_a   1.000
_cell.length_b   1.000
_cell.length_c   1.000
_cell.angle_alpha   90.00
_cell.angle_beta   90.00
_cell.angle_gamma   90.00
#
_symmetry.space_group_name_H-M   'P 1'
#
loop_
_entity.id
_entity.type
_entity.pdbx_description
1 polymer ?
#
loop_
_entity_poly.entity_id
_entity_poly.type
_entity_poly.pdbx_seq_one_letter_code
_entity_poly.pdbx_strand_id
1 'polypeptide(L)'
;MTLVETGLLASLLISLIALVFALISLRRVRQQARETEKLIHKLMRDVAASSSGSVGMGQRLLAMEKRLQSDVKKTEKIDYYNDDEFQPYSQAAQMFKMGMDCDEVARRCGLSRAEASLLEMMQKSSR
;
A
#
# COMPACT_ATOMS: atom_id res chain seq x y z
N MET A 1 6.73 27.11 -84.02
CA MET A 1 7.76 27.29 -82.97
C MET A 1 7.16 27.73 -81.64
N THR A 2 6.17 28.64 -81.63
CA THR A 2 5.53 29.15 -80.40
C THR A 2 4.76 28.13 -79.54
N LEU A 3 4.10 27.12 -80.12
CA LEU A 3 3.33 26.12 -79.37
C LEU A 3 4.20 25.26 -78.43
N VAL A 4 5.38 24.84 -78.89
CA VAL A 4 6.31 24.01 -78.09
C VAL A 4 6.88 24.81 -76.92
N GLU A 5 7.23 26.08 -77.16
CA GLU A 5 7.71 26.99 -76.12
C GLU A 5 6.65 27.24 -75.04
N THR A 6 5.38 27.45 -75.43
CA THR A 6 4.29 27.59 -74.45
C THR A 6 4.05 26.32 -73.63
N GLY A 7 4.21 25.14 -74.23
CA GLY A 7 4.08 23.86 -73.53
C GLY A 7 5.20 23.62 -72.50
N LEU A 8 6.44 23.98 -72.85
CA LEU A 8 7.59 23.91 -71.94
C LEU A 8 7.44 24.87 -70.76
N LEU A 9 6.94 26.09 -71.00
CA LEU A 9 6.67 27.05 -69.92
C LEU A 9 5.55 26.54 -69.00
N ALA A 10 4.48 25.97 -69.55
CA ALA A 10 3.39 25.42 -68.74
C ALA A 10 3.85 24.24 -67.86
N SER A 11 4.63 23.31 -68.40
CA SER A 11 5.13 22.17 -67.61
C SER A 11 6.15 22.60 -66.55
N LEU A 12 7.00 23.59 -66.85
CA LEU A 12 7.91 24.19 -65.87
C LEU A 12 7.12 24.82 -64.71
N LEU A 13 6.07 25.60 -65.01
CA LEU A 13 5.22 26.22 -64.00
C LEU A 13 4.52 25.19 -63.12
N ILE A 14 3.95 24.13 -63.70
CA ILE A 14 3.28 23.06 -62.95
C ILE A 14 4.27 22.33 -62.02
N SER A 15 5.47 22.03 -62.51
CA SER A 15 6.54 21.41 -61.70
C SER A 15 6.96 22.30 -60.53
N LEU A 16 7.08 23.61 -60.76
CA LEU A 16 7.41 24.59 -59.72
C LEU A 16 6.32 24.66 -58.63
N ILE A 17 5.05 24.68 -59.03
CA ILE A 17 3.92 24.67 -58.10
C ILE A 17 3.90 23.38 -57.29
N ALA A 18 4.09 22.22 -57.94
CA ALA A 18 4.14 20.93 -57.27
C ALA A 18 5.29 20.85 -56.25
N LEU A 19 6.47 21.37 -56.60
CA LEU A 19 7.62 21.45 -55.71
C LEU A 19 7.35 22.33 -54.49
N VAL A 20 6.75 23.50 -54.69
CA VAL A 20 6.36 24.41 -53.59
C VAL A 20 5.35 23.72 -52.67
N PHE A 21 4.35 23.04 -53.23
CA PHE A 21 3.34 22.32 -52.46
C PHE A 21 3.95 21.20 -51.62
N ALA A 22 4.88 20.43 -52.21
CA ALA A 22 5.62 19.38 -51.51
C ALA A 22 6.48 19.94 -50.37
N LEU A 23 7.16 21.07 -50.57
CA LEU A 23 7.94 21.72 -49.52
C LEU A 23 7.06 22.23 -48.36
N ILE A 24 5.88 22.78 -48.67
CA ILE A 24 4.92 23.22 -47.65
C ILE A 24 4.37 22.02 -46.88
N SER A 25 4.00 20.93 -47.55
CA SER A 25 3.48 19.74 -46.87
C SER A 25 4.53 19.10 -45.96
N LEU A 26 5.79 18.99 -46.41
CA LEU A 26 6.93 18.54 -45.60
C LEU A 26 7.15 19.43 -44.37
N ARG A 27 7.06 20.76 -44.53
CA ARG A 27 7.17 21.69 -43.41
C ARG A 27 6.02 21.54 -42.42
N ARG A 28 4.78 21.39 -42.90
CA ARG A 28 3.59 21.17 -42.04
C ARG A 28 3.70 19.87 -41.26
N VAL A 29 4.11 18.78 -41.90
CA VAL A 29 4.32 17.48 -41.23
C VAL A 29 5.40 17.59 -40.16
N ARG A 30 6.52 18.27 -40.44
CA ARG A 30 7.57 18.52 -39.45
C ARG A 30 7.10 19.38 -38.28
N GLN A 31 6.25 20.37 -38.53
CA GLN A 31 5.65 21.19 -37.47
C GLN A 31 4.69 20.37 -36.61
N GLN A 32 3.81 19.58 -37.22
CA GLN A 32 2.91 18.68 -36.51
C GLN A 32 3.67 17.66 -35.66
N ALA A 33 4.76 17.08 -36.19
CA ALA A 33 5.60 16.16 -35.43
C ALA A 33 6.23 16.81 -34.18
N ARG A 34 6.63 18.09 -34.27
CA ARG A 34 7.15 18.83 -33.11
C ARG A 34 6.07 19.16 -32.09
N GLU A 35 4.84 19.41 -32.53
CA GLU A 35 3.71 19.64 -31.62
C GLU A 35 3.27 18.35 -30.92
N THR A 36 3.21 17.24 -31.64
CA THR A 36 2.90 15.93 -31.05
C THR A 36 3.96 15.50 -30.04
N GLU A 37 5.24 15.72 -30.33
CA GLU A 37 6.34 15.43 -29.39
C GLU A 37 6.22 16.27 -28.10
N LYS A 38 5.88 17.56 -28.21
CA LYS A 38 5.61 18.42 -27.04
C LYS A 38 4.41 17.94 -26.22
N LEU A 39 3.35 17.51 -26.89
CA LEU A 39 2.17 16.95 -26.22
C LEU A 39 2.52 15.65 -25.50
N ILE A 40 3.23 14.73 -26.16
CA ILE A 40 3.70 13.48 -25.55
C ILE A 40 4.56 13.78 -24.31
N HIS A 41 5.49 14.73 -24.39
CA HIS A 41 6.31 15.10 -23.24
C HIS A 41 5.49 15.69 -22.07
N LYS A 42 4.44 16.48 -22.36
CA LYS A 42 3.52 16.97 -21.32
C LYS A 42 2.73 15.82 -20.70
N LEU A 43 2.12 14.97 -21.52
CA LEU A 43 1.39 13.78 -21.07
C LEU A 43 2.27 12.84 -20.26
N MET A 44 3.51 12.59 -20.67
CA MET A 44 4.47 11.80 -19.89
C MET A 44 4.79 12.44 -18.54
N ARG A 45 4.91 13.77 -18.48
CA ARG A 45 5.14 14.50 -17.23
C ARG A 45 3.91 14.43 -16.30
N ASP A 46 2.71 14.54 -16.86
CA ASP A 46 1.46 14.44 -16.10
C ASP A 46 1.24 13.01 -15.60
N VAL A 47 1.55 12.00 -16.42
CA VAL A 47 1.55 10.60 -16.02
C VAL A 47 2.63 10.32 -14.98
N ALA A 48 3.83 10.91 -15.09
CA ALA A 48 4.89 10.77 -14.08
C ALA A 48 4.50 11.46 -12.75
N ALA A 49 3.87 12.63 -12.81
CA ALA A 49 3.34 13.31 -11.64
C ALA A 49 2.22 12.48 -10.98
N SER A 50 1.27 11.97 -11.78
CA SER A 50 0.18 11.11 -11.31
C SER A 50 0.68 9.76 -10.77
N SER A 51 1.67 9.14 -11.42
CA SER A 51 2.26 7.87 -10.98
C SER A 51 3.10 8.06 -9.71
N SER A 52 3.80 9.19 -9.55
CA SER A 52 4.46 9.53 -8.29
C SER A 52 3.46 9.74 -7.15
N GLY A 53 2.27 10.26 -7.46
CA GLY A 53 1.13 10.30 -6.54
C GLY A 53 0.66 8.90 -6.13
N SER A 54 0.47 7.99 -7.09
CA SER A 54 0.02 6.61 -6.83
C SER A 54 1.06 5.74 -6.12
N VAL A 55 2.36 5.91 -6.41
CA VAL A 55 3.44 5.21 -5.67
C VAL A 55 3.54 5.72 -4.23
N GLY A 56 3.42 7.04 -4.02
CA GLY A 56 3.39 7.63 -2.69
C GLY A 56 2.16 7.22 -1.87
N MET A 57 0.99 7.13 -2.50
CA MET A 57 -0.22 6.59 -1.88
C MET A 57 -0.08 5.09 -1.59
N GLY A 58 0.54 4.31 -2.49
CA GLY A 58 0.84 2.89 -2.27
C GLY A 58 1.78 2.65 -1.10
N GLN A 59 2.85 3.44 -0.96
CA GLN A 59 3.74 3.37 0.20
C GLN A 59 3.04 3.76 1.51
N ARG A 60 2.15 4.76 1.49
CA ARG A 60 1.33 5.12 2.65
C ARG A 60 0.34 4.01 3.03
N LEU A 61 -0.23 3.34 2.04
CA LEU A 61 -1.16 2.22 2.24
C LEU A 61 -0.43 1.01 2.84
N LEU A 62 0.76 0.67 2.32
CA LEU A 62 1.65 -0.35 2.91
C LEU A 62 2.10 0.01 4.34
N ALA A 63 2.41 1.27 4.61
CA ALA A 63 2.77 1.73 5.95
C ALA A 63 1.58 1.65 6.93
N MET A 64 0.35 1.94 6.46
CA MET A 64 -0.87 1.75 7.25
C MET A 64 -1.16 0.27 7.49
N GLU A 65 -1.07 -0.58 6.48
CA GLU A 65 -1.25 -2.04 6.61
C GLU A 65 -0.27 -2.64 7.62
N LYS A 66 1.01 -2.21 7.57
CA LYS A 66 2.03 -2.66 8.53
C LYS A 66 1.73 -2.22 9.97
N ARG A 67 1.17 -1.01 10.17
CA ARG A 67 0.72 -0.52 11.48
C ARG A 67 -0.48 -1.31 11.99
N LEU A 68 -1.46 -1.58 11.13
CA LEU A 68 -2.60 -2.41 11.48
C LEU A 68 -2.16 -3.84 11.85
N GLN A 69 -1.26 -4.45 11.08
CA GLN A 69 -0.70 -5.77 11.43
C GLN A 69 0.08 -5.78 12.74
N SER A 70 0.83 -4.71 13.05
CA SER A 70 1.53 -4.62 14.34
C SER A 70 0.56 -4.45 15.51
N ASP A 71 -0.52 -3.68 15.33
CA ASP A 71 -1.51 -3.47 16.37
C ASP A 71 -2.37 -4.72 16.59
N VAL A 72 -2.77 -5.43 15.53
CA VAL A 72 -3.47 -6.72 15.63
C VAL A 72 -2.61 -7.77 16.36
N LYS A 73 -1.30 -7.87 16.04
CA LYS A 73 -0.39 -8.76 16.77
C LYS A 73 -0.20 -8.35 18.24
N LYS A 74 -0.35 -7.06 18.56
CA LYS A 74 -0.27 -6.55 19.94
C LYS A 74 -1.55 -6.84 20.72
N THR A 75 -2.71 -6.83 20.06
CA THR A 75 -4.00 -7.22 20.65
C THR A 75 -4.11 -8.74 20.82
N GLU A 76 -3.54 -9.54 19.92
CA GLU A 76 -3.48 -11.01 20.11
C GLU A 76 -2.52 -11.39 21.25
N LYS A 77 -1.50 -10.56 21.51
CA LYS A 77 -0.63 -10.62 22.70
C LYS A 77 -1.08 -9.66 23.79
N ILE A 78 -2.38 -9.55 24.04
CA ILE A 78 -2.83 -9.23 25.40
C ILE A 78 -2.43 -10.45 26.22
N ASP A 79 -1.19 -10.44 26.71
CA ASP A 79 -0.68 -11.35 27.72
C ASP A 79 -1.48 -11.09 29.00
N TYR A 80 -2.66 -11.70 29.11
CA TYR A 80 -3.40 -11.81 30.37
C TYR A 80 -2.53 -12.39 31.50
N TYR A 81 -1.41 -13.03 31.15
CA TYR A 81 -0.44 -13.61 32.07
C TYR A 81 0.57 -12.63 32.68
N ASN A 82 0.75 -11.43 32.12
CA ASN A 82 1.77 -10.46 32.57
C ASN A 82 1.18 -9.27 33.36
N ASP A 83 -0.13 -9.27 33.64
CA ASP A 83 -0.73 -8.33 34.58
C ASP A 83 -0.38 -8.79 36.00
N ASP A 84 0.20 -7.89 36.80
CA ASP A 84 0.60 -8.13 38.22
C ASP A 84 -0.56 -8.69 39.06
N GLU A 85 -1.79 -8.38 38.67
CA GLU A 85 -3.04 -8.81 39.30
C GLU A 85 -3.42 -10.29 39.00
N PHE A 86 -2.93 -10.86 37.88
CA PHE A 86 -3.23 -12.25 37.47
C PHE A 86 -2.18 -13.27 37.94
N GLN A 87 -0.99 -12.80 38.31
CA GLN A 87 0.10 -13.64 38.80
C GLN A 87 -0.27 -14.45 40.07
N PRO A 88 -1.01 -13.91 41.06
CA PRO A 88 -1.46 -14.67 42.24
C PRO A 88 -2.37 -15.86 41.89
N TYR A 89 -3.26 -15.70 40.91
CA TYR A 89 -4.19 -16.76 40.49
C TYR A 89 -3.46 -17.92 39.78
N SER A 90 -2.48 -17.61 38.93
CA SER A 90 -1.66 -18.63 38.25
C SER A 90 -0.77 -19.43 39.22
N GLN A 91 -0.21 -18.76 40.25
CA GLN A 91 0.54 -19.43 41.31
C GLN A 91 -0.35 -20.31 42.19
N ALA A 92 -1.52 -19.81 42.58
CA ALA A 92 -2.50 -20.57 43.36
C ALA A 92 -2.94 -21.86 42.63
N ALA A 93 -3.23 -21.75 41.34
CA ALA A 93 -3.54 -22.88 40.45
C ALA A 93 -2.42 -23.96 40.45
N GLN A 94 -1.16 -23.55 40.47
CA GLN A 94 -0.03 -24.49 40.52
C GLN A 94 0.11 -25.15 41.91
N MET A 95 -0.13 -24.41 43.00
CA MET A 95 -0.09 -24.96 44.36
C MET A 95 -1.22 -25.97 44.60
N PHE A 96 -2.41 -25.74 44.05
CA PHE A 96 -3.50 -26.72 44.09
C PHE A 96 -3.18 -28.00 43.33
N LYS A 97 -2.46 -27.91 42.19
CA LYS A 97 -1.97 -29.11 41.48
C LYS A 97 -1.00 -29.94 42.30
N MET A 98 -0.27 -29.32 43.23
CA MET A 98 0.61 -30.00 44.19
C MET A 98 -0.14 -30.56 45.41
N GLY A 99 -1.47 -30.40 45.49
CA GLY A 99 -2.30 -30.92 46.57
C GLY A 99 -2.26 -30.07 47.85
N MET A 100 -1.89 -28.79 47.75
CA MET A 100 -1.88 -27.87 48.88
C MET A 100 -3.30 -27.49 49.33
N ASP A 101 -3.50 -27.34 50.64
CA ASP A 101 -4.79 -26.98 51.22
C ASP A 101 -5.24 -25.54 50.90
N CYS A 102 -6.55 -25.34 50.75
CA CYS A 102 -7.14 -24.04 50.38
C CYS A 102 -6.75 -22.89 51.32
N ASP A 103 -6.69 -23.14 52.63
CA ASP A 103 -6.37 -22.10 53.61
C ASP A 103 -4.89 -21.70 53.56
N GLU A 104 -4.02 -22.59 53.09
CA GLU A 104 -2.59 -22.33 52.90
C GLU A 104 -2.32 -21.59 51.58
N VAL A 105 -3.01 -21.96 50.50
CA VAL A 105 -2.92 -21.26 49.21
C VAL A 105 -3.44 -19.82 49.32
N ALA A 106 -4.57 -19.62 50.02
CA ALA A 106 -5.13 -18.29 50.27
C ALA A 106 -4.11 -17.36 50.94
N ARG A 107 -3.43 -17.84 51.98
CA ARG A 107 -2.42 -17.07 52.72
C ARG A 107 -1.17 -16.75 51.91
N ARG A 108 -0.68 -17.70 51.11
CA ARG A 108 0.56 -17.53 50.33
C ARG A 108 0.40 -16.66 49.09
N CYS A 109 -0.76 -16.73 48.44
CA CYS A 109 -1.05 -15.96 47.24
C CYS A 109 -1.80 -14.65 47.53
N GLY A 110 -2.10 -14.35 48.80
CA GLY A 110 -2.80 -13.11 49.18
C GLY A 110 -4.27 -13.07 48.73
N LEU A 111 -4.89 -14.24 48.54
CA LEU A 111 -6.26 -14.40 48.09
C LEU A 111 -7.20 -14.57 49.29
N SER A 112 -8.47 -14.20 49.13
CA SER A 112 -9.49 -14.54 50.12
C SER A 112 -9.78 -16.06 50.13
N ARG A 113 -10.26 -16.58 51.27
CA ARG A 113 -10.65 -17.99 51.39
C ARG A 113 -11.69 -18.41 50.35
N ALA A 114 -12.63 -17.51 50.05
CA ALA A 114 -13.67 -17.73 49.05
C ALA A 114 -13.08 -17.84 47.62
N GLU A 115 -12.11 -17.00 47.27
CA GLU A 115 -11.43 -17.04 45.98
C GLU A 115 -10.59 -18.31 45.81
N ALA A 116 -9.82 -18.69 46.84
CA ALA A 116 -9.02 -19.91 46.82
C ALA A 116 -9.91 -21.17 46.66
N SER A 117 -11.04 -21.23 47.37
CA SER A 117 -11.99 -22.34 47.25
C SER A 117 -12.63 -22.41 45.86
N LEU A 118 -12.98 -21.26 45.27
CA LEU A 118 -13.50 -21.20 43.90
C LEU A 118 -12.48 -21.74 42.88
N LEU A 119 -11.21 -21.34 43.00
CA LEU A 119 -10.14 -21.82 42.13
C LEU A 119 -9.91 -23.33 42.26
N GLU A 120 -9.99 -23.87 43.47
CA GLU A 120 -9.88 -25.32 43.71
C GLU A 120 -11.02 -26.08 43.01
N MET A 121 -12.26 -25.57 43.11
CA MET A 121 -13.41 -26.16 42.42
C MET A 121 -13.28 -26.07 40.90
N MET A 122 -12.83 -24.93 40.37
CA MET A 122 -12.59 -24.75 38.93
C MET A 122 -11.47 -25.69 38.42
N GLN A 123 -10.39 -25.86 39.19
CA GLN A 123 -9.31 -26.82 38.88
C GLN A 123 -9.79 -28.27 38.89
N LYS A 124 -10.61 -28.65 39.86
CA LYS A 124 -11.22 -29.99 39.93
C LYS A 124 -12.19 -30.24 38.77
N SER A 125 -12.92 -29.21 38.32
CA SER A 125 -13.83 -29.28 37.18
C SER A 125 -13.14 -29.23 35.82
N SER A 126 -11.92 -28.69 35.73
CA SER A 126 -11.13 -28.63 34.50
C SER A 126 -10.32 -29.92 34.24
N ARG A 127 -10.41 -30.90 35.14
CA ARG A 127 -9.82 -32.25 34.98
C ARG A 127 -10.84 -33.24 34.44
#